data_AF-A0AAU4VJ45-F1
#
_entry.id   AF-A0AAU4VJ45-F1
#
_cell.length_a   1.000
_cell.length_b   1.000
_cell.length_c   1.000
_cell.angle_alpha   90.00
_cell.angle_beta   90.00
_cell.angle_gamma   90.00
#
_symmetry.space_group_name_H-M   'P 1'
#
loop_
_entity.id
_entity.type
_entity.pdbx_description
1 polymer ?
#
loop_
_entity_poly.entity_id
_entity_poly.type
_entity_poly.pdbx_seq_one_letter_code
_entity_poly.pdbx_strand_id
1 'polypeptide(L)'
;MNFEIAAKKLGHPLSVKQYAPHPLAKKDPFGLAVSLMLIPLLVGGYMASTMLRTVTGSATGRRRLTALLGFSVLAGLLVNLVVGPWLQGYPLEKFWIVWPILSLVIAGVATVAAVLQKLLGAAGTLVTVIVVMLFGNPSSGGANGVPYLPAFWRDIGPFLPPRNAYLLLRNTIYFDGHGTTQALVVLLLYLAVPAIALALLDRFRTPEIPVTRETEAEATALTVPVGGLP
;
A
#
# COMPACT_ATOMS: atom_id res chain seq x y z
N MET A 1 11.26 23.95 12.88
CA MET A 1 12.15 23.99 14.07
C MET A 1 13.51 24.47 13.58
N ASN A 2 13.97 25.68 13.95
CA ASN A 2 15.26 26.20 13.48
C ASN A 2 16.38 25.59 14.31
N PHE A 3 17.06 24.58 13.75
CA PHE A 3 18.19 23.90 14.38
C PHE A 3 19.33 24.87 14.75
N GLU A 4 19.46 25.99 14.03
CA GLU A 4 20.39 27.09 14.35
C GLU A 4 20.08 27.74 15.71
N ILE A 5 18.81 28.00 16.01
CA ILE A 5 18.41 28.63 17.27
C ILE A 5 18.62 27.65 18.43
N ALA A 6 18.39 26.35 18.20
CA ALA A 6 18.60 25.30 19.20
C ALA A 6 20.09 25.08 19.50
N ALA A 7 20.94 24.98 18.47
CA ALA A 7 22.39 24.82 18.63
C ALA A 7 23.03 26.03 19.32
N LYS A 8 22.58 27.24 18.97
CA LYS A 8 23.06 28.49 19.59
C LYS A 8 22.64 28.61 21.06
N LYS A 9 21.46 28.10 21.44
CA LYS A 9 21.03 28.02 22.85
C LYS A 9 21.80 26.96 23.66
N LEU A 10 22.21 25.88 23.02
CA LEU A 10 22.93 24.77 23.66
C LEU A 10 24.46 24.93 23.65
N GLY A 11 24.99 26.00 23.04
CA GLY A 11 26.43 26.25 22.97
C GLY A 11 27.20 25.21 22.14
N HIS A 12 26.52 24.38 21.34
CA HIS A 12 27.16 23.35 20.53
C HIS A 12 27.37 23.85 19.09
N PRO A 13 28.55 23.61 18.48
CA PRO A 13 28.77 23.88 17.07
C PRO A 13 27.84 23.02 16.22
N LEU A 14 27.15 23.64 15.27
CA LEU A 14 26.21 22.97 14.38
C LEU A 14 26.99 22.20 13.32
N SER A 15 27.14 20.89 13.49
CA SER A 15 27.81 20.03 12.52
C SER A 15 26.82 19.64 11.42
N VAL A 16 26.86 20.35 10.29
CA VAL A 16 26.08 20.02 9.10
C VAL A 16 26.90 19.06 8.24
N LYS A 17 26.53 17.78 8.26
CA LYS A 17 27.14 16.78 7.38
C LYS A 17 26.34 16.70 6.08
N GLN A 18 26.84 17.36 5.03
CA GLN A 18 26.25 17.27 3.70
C GLN A 18 26.62 15.92 3.09
N TYR A 19 25.61 15.05 2.90
CA TYR A 19 25.80 13.77 2.24
C TYR A 19 25.53 13.93 0.76
N ALA A 20 26.52 13.55 -0.07
CA ALA A 20 26.29 13.38 -1.49
C ALA A 20 25.40 12.14 -1.69
N PRO A 21 24.26 12.26 -2.39
CA PRO A 21 23.45 11.09 -2.73
C PRO A 21 24.25 10.13 -3.62
N HIS A 22 23.96 8.84 -3.53
CA HIS A 22 24.48 7.88 -4.50
C HIS A 22 24.12 8.32 -5.92
N PRO A 23 24.99 8.08 -6.91
CA PRO A 23 24.72 8.47 -8.28
C PRO A 23 23.40 7.86 -8.76
N LEU A 24 22.65 8.65 -9.52
CA LEU A 24 21.44 8.17 -10.18
C LEU A 24 21.76 6.99 -11.10
N ALA A 25 20.78 6.12 -11.31
CA ALA A 25 20.97 4.99 -12.20
C ALA A 25 21.27 5.48 -13.62
N LYS A 26 22.16 4.81 -14.34
CA LYS A 26 22.59 5.23 -15.70
C LYS A 26 21.43 5.36 -16.69
N LYS A 27 20.36 4.58 -16.50
CA LYS A 27 19.13 4.62 -17.32
C LYS A 27 18.00 5.45 -16.71
N ASP A 28 18.25 6.12 -15.58
CA ASP A 28 17.33 7.04 -14.92
C ASP A 28 18.02 8.37 -14.54
N PRO A 29 18.42 9.19 -15.52
CA PRO A 29 19.14 10.44 -15.28
C PRO A 29 18.30 11.48 -14.52
N PHE A 30 16.99 11.27 -14.42
CA PHE A 30 16.05 12.20 -13.78
C PHE A 30 15.50 11.67 -12.44
N GLY A 31 15.91 10.47 -11.98
CA GLY A 31 15.42 9.88 -10.73
C GLY A 31 13.93 9.55 -10.73
N LEU A 32 13.36 9.32 -11.91
CA LEU A 32 11.93 9.11 -12.13
C LEU A 32 11.49 7.70 -11.76
N ALA A 33 12.38 6.72 -11.81
CA ALA A 33 12.05 5.31 -11.60
C ALA A 33 11.29 5.10 -10.28
N VAL A 34 11.73 5.76 -9.21
CA VAL A 34 11.09 5.69 -7.89
C VAL A 34 9.68 6.25 -7.89
N SER A 35 9.45 7.37 -8.59
CA SER A 35 8.11 7.96 -8.69
C SER A 35 7.18 7.17 -9.61
N LEU A 36 7.70 6.65 -10.73
CA LEU A 36 6.93 5.91 -11.72
C LEU A 36 6.52 4.53 -11.20
N MET A 37 7.35 3.87 -10.39
CA MET A 37 7.01 2.58 -9.81
C MET A 37 5.93 2.64 -8.73
N LEU A 38 5.58 3.81 -8.19
CA LEU A 38 4.49 3.92 -7.20
C LEU A 38 3.16 3.49 -7.79
N ILE A 39 2.83 3.92 -9.01
CA ILE A 39 1.55 3.59 -9.66
C ILE A 39 1.34 2.07 -9.73
N PRO A 40 2.25 1.25 -10.31
CA PRO A 40 2.06 -0.19 -10.35
C PRO A 40 2.04 -0.84 -8.95
N LEU A 41 2.71 -0.28 -7.93
CA LEU A 41 2.59 -0.78 -6.55
C LEU A 41 1.18 -0.57 -5.98
N LEU A 42 0.59 0.61 -6.19
CA LEU A 42 -0.76 0.92 -5.73
C LEU A 42 -1.80 0.06 -6.46
N VAL A 43 -1.63 -0.11 -7.78
CA VAL A 43 -2.45 -1.02 -8.59
C VAL A 43 -2.30 -2.47 -8.12
N GLY A 44 -1.07 -2.92 -7.85
CA GLY A 44 -0.79 -4.27 -7.34
C GLY A 44 -1.48 -4.54 -6.01
N GLY A 45 -1.45 -3.58 -5.07
CA GLY A 45 -2.14 -3.70 -3.78
C GLY A 45 -3.66 -3.77 -3.94
N TYR A 46 -4.22 -2.94 -4.82
CA TYR A 46 -5.63 -2.99 -5.17
C TYR A 46 -6.01 -4.35 -5.78
N MET A 47 -5.26 -4.84 -6.77
CA MET A 47 -5.50 -6.12 -7.44
C MET A 47 -5.42 -7.30 -6.46
N ALA A 48 -4.49 -7.27 -5.50
CA ALA A 48 -4.38 -8.28 -4.44
C ALA A 48 -5.70 -8.42 -3.68
N SER A 49 -6.32 -7.30 -3.30
CA SER A 49 -7.57 -7.28 -2.55
C SER A 49 -8.77 -7.76 -3.38
N THR A 50 -8.87 -7.34 -4.64
CA THR A 50 -10.00 -7.68 -5.51
C THR A 50 -9.94 -9.13 -5.99
N MET A 51 -8.75 -9.62 -6.36
CA MET A 51 -8.58 -11.03 -6.76
C MET A 51 -8.87 -11.96 -5.59
N LEU A 52 -8.47 -11.58 -4.38
CA LEU A 52 -8.78 -12.40 -3.21
C LEU A 52 -10.28 -12.41 -2.88
N ARG A 53 -10.97 -11.28 -3.08
CA ARG A 53 -12.45 -11.27 -3.01
C ARG A 53 -13.09 -12.24 -3.99
N THR A 54 -12.60 -12.30 -5.23
CA THR A 54 -13.20 -13.14 -6.28
C THR A 54 -12.84 -14.62 -6.12
N VAL A 55 -11.63 -14.94 -5.64
CA VAL A 55 -11.14 -16.33 -5.57
C VAL A 55 -11.59 -17.04 -4.30
N THR A 56 -11.64 -16.37 -3.15
CA THR A 56 -11.75 -17.10 -1.87
C THR A 56 -13.14 -17.11 -1.24
N GLY A 57 -14.14 -16.39 -1.77
CA GLY A 57 -15.46 -16.32 -1.11
C GLY A 57 -15.35 -15.97 0.39
N SER A 58 -16.23 -16.52 1.23
CA SER A 58 -16.22 -16.38 2.71
C SER A 58 -15.05 -17.12 3.40
N ALA A 59 -13.82 -16.99 2.91
CA ALA A 59 -12.67 -17.58 3.55
C ALA A 59 -12.42 -16.99 4.95
N THR A 60 -12.08 -17.87 5.89
CA THR A 60 -11.70 -17.53 7.26
C THR A 60 -10.59 -16.49 7.27
N GLY A 61 -10.73 -15.45 8.10
CA GLY A 61 -9.87 -14.26 8.10
C GLY A 61 -8.36 -14.49 8.09
N ARG A 62 -7.90 -15.55 8.75
CA ARG A 62 -6.47 -15.92 8.78
C ARG A 62 -5.95 -16.34 7.40
N ARG A 63 -6.67 -17.18 6.66
CA ARG A 63 -6.28 -17.60 5.30
C ARG A 63 -6.28 -16.42 4.34
N ARG A 64 -7.25 -15.50 4.52
CA ARG A 64 -7.35 -14.28 3.72
C ARG A 64 -6.13 -13.37 3.93
N LEU A 65 -5.74 -13.11 5.18
CA LEU A 65 -4.56 -12.28 5.45
C LEU A 65 -3.27 -12.92 4.93
N THR A 66 -3.07 -14.23 5.15
CA THR A 66 -1.89 -14.93 4.63
C THR A 66 -1.82 -14.90 3.11
N ALA A 67 -2.96 -15.05 2.42
CA ALA A 67 -3.01 -14.96 0.96
C ALA A 67 -2.70 -13.54 0.45
N LEU A 68 -3.19 -12.49 1.12
CA LEU A 68 -2.82 -11.10 0.78
C LEU A 68 -1.32 -10.88 0.93
N LEU A 69 -0.74 -11.33 2.04
CA LEU A 69 0.70 -11.19 2.29
C LEU A 69 1.53 -11.97 1.27
N GLY A 70 1.16 -13.22 0.99
CA GLY A 70 1.81 -14.04 -0.03
C GLY A 70 1.76 -13.41 -1.42
N PHE A 71 0.59 -12.92 -1.83
CA PHE A 71 0.44 -12.18 -3.08
C PHE A 71 1.31 -10.92 -3.08
N SER A 72 1.33 -10.16 -1.99
CA SER A 72 2.09 -8.91 -1.91
C SER A 72 3.60 -9.12 -2.05
N VAL A 73 4.11 -10.21 -1.48
CA VAL A 73 5.52 -10.62 -1.61
C VAL A 73 5.86 -10.99 -3.04
N LEU A 74 5.01 -11.78 -3.71
CA LEU A 74 5.21 -12.19 -5.11
C LEU A 74 5.06 -11.03 -6.09
N ALA A 75 4.03 -10.19 -5.91
CA ALA A 75 3.82 -8.99 -6.72
C ALA A 75 4.96 -7.99 -6.52
N GLY A 76 5.43 -7.81 -5.27
CA GLY A 76 6.59 -6.99 -4.95
C GLY A 76 7.84 -7.50 -5.65
N LEU A 77 8.05 -8.83 -5.68
CA LEU A 77 9.17 -9.45 -6.40
C LEU A 77 9.07 -9.20 -7.92
N LEU A 78 7.89 -9.37 -8.50
CA LEU A 78 7.66 -9.16 -9.93
C LEU A 78 7.94 -7.70 -10.32
N VAL A 79 7.42 -6.74 -9.57
CA VAL A 79 7.71 -5.31 -9.78
C VAL A 79 9.22 -5.07 -9.64
N ASN A 80 9.87 -5.67 -8.64
CA ASN A 80 11.30 -5.52 -8.44
C ASN A 80 12.14 -6.07 -9.61
N LEU A 81 11.74 -7.20 -10.18
CA LEU A 81 12.38 -7.82 -11.34
C LEU A 81 12.21 -6.96 -12.61
N VAL A 82 11.08 -6.29 -12.76
CA VAL A 82 10.87 -5.35 -13.87
C VAL A 82 11.70 -4.08 -13.68
N VAL A 83 11.63 -3.44 -12.51
CA VAL A 83 12.27 -2.14 -12.28
C VAL A 83 13.79 -2.25 -12.10
N GLY A 84 14.26 -3.29 -11.39
CA GLY A 84 15.67 -3.50 -11.09
C GLY A 84 16.45 -4.01 -12.31
N PRO A 85 16.42 -5.32 -12.63
CA PRO A 85 17.27 -5.87 -13.69
C PRO A 85 16.83 -5.48 -15.12
N TRP A 86 15.52 -5.40 -15.41
CA TRP A 86 15.06 -5.12 -16.78
C TRP A 86 15.16 -3.64 -17.15
N LEU A 87 14.60 -2.74 -16.34
CA LEU A 87 14.63 -1.30 -16.58
C LEU A 87 15.90 -0.60 -16.08
N GLN A 88 16.66 -1.23 -15.17
CA GLN A 88 17.84 -0.63 -14.52
C GLN A 88 17.53 0.73 -13.88
N GLY A 89 16.35 0.82 -13.23
CA GLY A 89 15.86 2.06 -12.62
C GLY A 89 16.57 2.44 -11.31
N TYR A 90 17.30 1.51 -10.69
CA TYR A 90 18.12 1.76 -9.51
C TYR A 90 19.32 0.76 -9.46
N PRO A 91 20.36 1.01 -8.64
CA PRO A 91 21.51 0.11 -8.53
C PRO A 91 21.11 -1.30 -8.06
N LEU A 92 21.49 -2.34 -8.81
CA LEU A 92 21.07 -3.74 -8.55
C LEU A 92 21.53 -4.26 -7.18
N GLU A 93 22.60 -3.71 -6.58
CA GLU A 93 23.02 -4.03 -5.21
C GLU A 93 21.92 -3.78 -4.16
N LYS A 94 20.99 -2.86 -4.45
CA LYS A 94 19.85 -2.56 -3.57
C LYS A 94 18.65 -3.48 -3.81
N PHE A 95 18.73 -4.45 -4.72
CA PHE A 95 17.60 -5.34 -5.08
C PHE A 95 16.95 -6.00 -3.85
N TRP A 96 17.77 -6.57 -2.97
CA TRP A 96 17.30 -7.29 -1.78
C TRP A 96 16.71 -6.39 -0.70
N ILE A 97 17.09 -5.12 -0.64
CA ILE A 97 16.50 -4.16 0.32
C ILE A 97 15.26 -3.48 -0.25
N VAL A 98 15.18 -3.29 -1.57
CA VAL A 98 14.02 -2.69 -2.25
C VAL A 98 12.84 -3.66 -2.27
N TRP A 99 13.07 -4.95 -2.54
CA TRP A 99 12.01 -5.96 -2.59
C TRP A 99 11.06 -5.99 -1.37
N PRO A 100 11.53 -6.05 -0.11
CA PRO A 100 10.64 -6.03 1.05
C PRO A 100 9.90 -4.70 1.20
N ILE A 101 10.48 -3.57 0.77
CA ILE A 101 9.80 -2.26 0.78
C ILE A 101 8.63 -2.27 -0.20
N LEU A 102 8.84 -2.76 -1.43
CA LEU A 102 7.76 -2.89 -2.43
C LEU A 102 6.65 -3.81 -1.91
N SER A 103 7.03 -4.94 -1.32
CA SER A 103 6.09 -5.91 -0.73
C SER A 103 5.28 -5.29 0.41
N LEU A 104 5.91 -4.49 1.28
CA LEU A 104 5.26 -3.77 2.38
C LEU A 104 4.23 -2.75 1.87
N VAL A 105 4.57 -1.99 0.82
CA VAL A 105 3.66 -1.01 0.22
C VAL A 105 2.43 -1.70 -0.37
N ILE A 106 2.64 -2.78 -1.14
CA ILE A 106 1.54 -3.57 -1.72
C ILE A 106 0.66 -4.15 -0.60
N ALA A 107 1.27 -4.72 0.44
CA ALA A 107 0.54 -5.31 1.57
C ALA A 107 -0.27 -4.28 2.36
N GLY A 108 0.30 -3.10 2.61
CA GLY A 108 -0.39 -2.00 3.28
C GLY A 108 -1.61 -1.56 2.48
N VAL A 109 -1.47 -1.34 1.17
CA VAL A 109 -2.59 -0.97 0.30
C VAL A 109 -3.63 -2.09 0.23
N ALA A 110 -3.20 -3.34 0.09
CA ALA A 110 -4.08 -4.49 -0.03
C ALA A 110 -4.94 -4.72 1.22
N THR A 111 -4.36 -4.55 2.41
CA THR A 111 -5.08 -4.70 3.68
C THR A 111 -6.06 -3.55 3.92
N VAL A 112 -5.69 -2.30 3.61
CA VAL A 112 -6.62 -1.16 3.59
C VAL A 112 -7.80 -1.44 2.67
N ALA A 113 -7.51 -1.80 1.41
CA ALA A 113 -8.53 -2.10 0.41
C ALA A 113 -9.47 -3.22 0.87
N ALA A 114 -8.92 -4.29 1.46
CA ALA A 114 -9.70 -5.40 1.98
C ALA A 114 -10.63 -4.97 3.14
N VAL A 115 -10.20 -4.09 4.05
CA VAL A 115 -11.06 -3.54 5.11
C VAL A 115 -12.20 -2.72 4.51
N LEU A 116 -11.89 -1.77 3.63
CA LEU A 116 -12.92 -0.92 3.00
C LEU A 116 -13.92 -1.75 2.21
N GLN A 117 -13.43 -2.70 1.43
CA GLN A 117 -14.27 -3.64 0.71
C GLN A 117 -15.19 -4.42 1.65
N LYS A 118 -14.68 -4.90 2.78
CA LYS A 118 -15.45 -5.65 3.77
C LYS A 118 -16.52 -4.79 4.46
N LEU A 119 -16.24 -3.51 4.73
CA LEU A 119 -17.16 -2.59 5.39
C LEU A 119 -18.21 -1.99 4.44
N LEU A 120 -17.82 -1.65 3.21
CA LEU A 120 -18.61 -0.85 2.27
C LEU A 120 -19.08 -1.65 1.03
N GLY A 121 -18.76 -2.94 0.93
CA GLY A 121 -19.16 -3.76 -0.22
C GLY A 121 -18.50 -3.30 -1.53
N ALA A 122 -19.30 -3.09 -2.57
CA ALA A 122 -18.83 -2.61 -3.87
C ALA A 122 -18.33 -1.14 -3.82
N ALA A 123 -18.93 -0.31 -2.96
CA ALA A 123 -18.51 1.08 -2.79
C ALA A 123 -17.09 1.19 -2.21
N GLY A 124 -16.67 0.23 -1.36
CA GLY A 124 -15.32 0.20 -0.80
C GLY A 124 -14.21 0.08 -1.85
N THR A 125 -14.50 -0.57 -2.97
CA THR A 125 -13.61 -0.66 -4.13
C THR A 125 -13.38 0.71 -4.75
N LEU A 126 -14.47 1.46 -4.99
CA LEU A 126 -14.40 2.81 -5.56
C LEU A 126 -13.65 3.77 -4.63
N VAL A 127 -13.95 3.72 -3.33
CA VAL A 127 -13.27 4.56 -2.32
C VAL A 127 -11.78 4.24 -2.27
N THR A 128 -11.39 2.97 -2.34
CA THR A 128 -9.97 2.58 -2.39
C THR A 128 -9.28 3.19 -3.59
N VAL A 129 -9.88 3.10 -4.78
CA VAL A 129 -9.29 3.68 -6.01
C VAL A 129 -9.13 5.20 -5.87
N ILE A 130 -10.16 5.89 -5.37
CA ILE A 130 -10.10 7.35 -5.20
C ILE A 130 -9.02 7.73 -4.16
N VAL A 131 -9.07 7.15 -2.96
CA VAL A 131 -8.16 7.53 -1.87
C VAL A 131 -6.73 7.11 -2.15
N VAL A 132 -6.51 5.90 -2.66
CA VAL A 132 -5.16 5.36 -2.86
C VAL A 132 -4.56 5.84 -4.17
N MET A 133 -5.31 5.83 -5.28
CA MET A 133 -4.77 6.20 -6.59
C MET A 133 -4.88 7.71 -6.86
N LEU A 134 -6.05 8.31 -6.68
CA LEU A 134 -6.28 9.71 -7.06
C LEU A 134 -5.62 10.68 -6.09
N PHE A 135 -5.74 10.44 -4.78
CA PHE A 135 -5.06 11.27 -3.77
C PHE A 135 -3.60 10.87 -3.57
N GLY A 136 -3.23 9.64 -3.94
CA GLY A 136 -1.87 9.14 -3.81
C GLY A 136 -0.86 9.82 -4.73
N ASN A 137 -1.22 10.02 -5.99
CA ASN A 137 -0.27 10.55 -6.97
C ASN A 137 0.13 12.01 -6.67
N PRO A 138 -0.80 12.96 -6.45
CA PRO A 138 -0.45 14.33 -6.07
C PRO A 138 0.25 14.39 -4.72
N SER A 139 -0.21 13.63 -3.71
CA SER A 139 0.38 13.69 -2.36
C SER A 139 1.81 13.13 -2.28
N SER A 140 2.22 12.25 -3.20
CA SER A 140 3.57 11.69 -3.22
C SER A 140 4.66 12.75 -3.45
N GLY A 141 4.32 13.84 -4.14
CA GLY A 141 5.24 14.90 -4.58
C GLY A 141 6.10 14.54 -5.79
N GLY A 142 6.05 13.29 -6.25
CA GLY A 142 6.76 12.81 -7.43
C GLY A 142 8.23 13.21 -7.46
N ALA A 143 8.73 13.42 -8.69
CA ALA A 143 10.10 13.83 -8.96
C ALA A 143 10.39 15.29 -8.58
N ASN A 144 9.36 16.15 -8.59
CA ASN A 144 9.52 17.58 -8.33
C ASN A 144 9.74 17.87 -6.83
N GLY A 145 9.20 17.04 -5.95
CA GLY A 145 9.41 17.14 -4.50
C GLY A 145 8.37 17.98 -3.76
N VAL A 146 8.39 17.86 -2.43
CA VAL A 146 7.45 18.49 -1.48
C VAL A 146 7.26 20.01 -1.67
N PRO A 147 8.32 20.82 -1.94
CA PRO A 147 8.19 22.27 -1.98
C PRO A 147 7.25 22.79 -3.08
N TYR A 148 7.09 22.05 -4.17
CA TYR A 148 6.28 22.46 -5.34
C TYR A 148 4.82 22.02 -5.24
N LEU A 149 4.42 21.38 -4.14
CA LEU A 149 3.05 20.94 -3.92
C LEU A 149 2.19 22.10 -3.38
N PRO A 150 0.93 22.21 -3.85
CA PRO A 150 -0.08 23.05 -3.19
C PRO A 150 -0.18 22.70 -1.70
N ALA A 151 -0.50 23.70 -0.85
CA ALA A 151 -0.52 23.56 0.61
C ALA A 151 -1.35 22.33 1.07
N PHE A 152 -2.52 22.12 0.47
CA PHE A 152 -3.37 20.97 0.73
C PHE A 152 -2.62 19.62 0.65
N TRP A 153 -1.92 19.36 -0.46
CA TRP A 153 -1.19 18.11 -0.68
C TRP A 153 0.07 17.99 0.18
N ARG A 154 0.65 19.13 0.55
CA ARG A 154 1.81 19.20 1.44
C ARG A 154 1.44 18.75 2.85
N ASP A 155 0.29 19.17 3.35
CA ASP A 155 -0.13 18.95 4.73
C ASP A 155 -0.70 17.53 4.94
N ILE A 156 -1.46 17.01 3.98
CA ILE A 156 -1.99 15.63 4.08
C ILE A 156 -0.98 14.57 3.69
N GLY A 157 -0.02 14.91 2.83
CA GLY A 157 0.94 13.96 2.25
C GLY A 157 1.69 13.11 3.28
N PRO A 158 2.24 13.67 4.37
CA PRO A 158 2.95 12.91 5.41
C PRO A 158 2.15 11.75 6.02
N PHE A 159 0.81 11.81 5.98
CA PHE A 159 -0.06 10.77 6.51
C PHE A 159 -0.41 9.71 5.47
N LEU A 160 -0.13 9.93 4.19
CA LEU A 160 -0.58 9.05 3.12
C LEU A 160 0.49 7.99 2.78
N PRO A 161 0.08 6.73 2.47
CA PRO A 161 1.01 5.67 2.10
C PRO A 161 1.92 6.03 0.91
N PRO A 162 1.44 6.66 -0.17
CA PRO A 162 2.25 6.96 -1.35
C PRO A 162 3.43 7.92 -1.08
N ARG A 163 3.25 8.93 -0.23
CA ARG A 163 4.35 9.81 0.21
C ARG A 163 5.42 9.02 0.94
N ASN A 164 5.01 8.20 1.89
CA ASN A 164 5.92 7.45 2.74
C ASN A 164 6.62 6.33 1.93
N ALA A 165 5.92 5.69 0.99
CA ALA A 165 6.50 4.76 0.03
C ALA A 165 7.62 5.41 -0.81
N TYR A 166 7.35 6.60 -1.36
CA TYR A 166 8.35 7.36 -2.12
C TYR A 166 9.59 7.69 -1.27
N LEU A 167 9.39 8.26 -0.08
CA LEU A 167 10.48 8.65 0.82
C LEU A 167 11.29 7.44 1.28
N LEU A 168 10.63 6.32 1.62
CA LEU A 168 11.30 5.10 2.04
C LEU A 168 12.16 4.52 0.90
N LEU A 169 11.63 4.43 -0.33
CA LEU A 169 12.38 3.94 -1.48
C LEU A 169 13.55 4.86 -1.83
N ARG A 170 13.28 6.15 -2.01
CA ARG A 170 14.31 7.15 -2.38
C ARG A 170 15.43 7.19 -1.36
N ASN A 171 15.10 7.24 -0.07
CA ASN A 171 16.12 7.37 0.97
C ASN A 171 16.89 6.05 1.17
N THR A 172 16.26 4.89 1.01
CA THR A 172 16.97 3.61 1.05
C THR A 172 17.90 3.42 -0.16
N ILE A 173 17.47 3.83 -1.35
CA ILE A 173 18.25 3.66 -2.58
C ILE A 173 19.42 4.66 -2.63
N TYR A 174 19.16 5.95 -2.39
CA TYR A 174 20.12 7.02 -2.67
C TYR A 174 20.77 7.63 -1.42
N PHE A 175 20.22 7.41 -0.23
CA PHE A 175 20.66 8.04 1.03
C PHE A 175 20.94 7.01 2.13
N ASP A 176 21.24 5.76 1.76
CA ASP A 176 21.57 4.65 2.66
C ASP A 176 20.58 4.45 3.83
N GLY A 177 19.31 4.76 3.60
CA GLY A 177 18.23 4.57 4.57
C GLY A 177 18.12 5.68 5.62
N HIS A 178 18.88 6.77 5.51
CA HIS A 178 18.75 7.90 6.44
C HIS A 178 17.39 8.60 6.33
N GLY A 179 16.79 8.94 7.48
CA GLY A 179 15.49 9.62 7.53
C GLY A 179 14.30 8.77 7.07
N THR A 180 14.42 7.44 7.13
CA THR A 180 13.35 6.50 6.72
C THR A 180 12.39 6.12 7.85
N THR A 181 12.73 6.41 9.11
CA THR A 181 11.99 5.95 10.29
C THR A 181 10.50 6.32 10.24
N GLN A 182 10.18 7.59 9.97
CA GLN A 182 8.79 8.04 9.87
C GLN A 182 8.06 7.30 8.75
N ALA A 183 8.67 7.22 7.58
CA ALA A 183 8.07 6.57 6.42
C ALA A 183 7.78 5.08 6.66
N LEU A 184 8.72 4.38 7.29
CA LEU A 184 8.60 2.99 7.66
C LEU A 184 7.51 2.79 8.71
N VAL A 185 7.48 3.60 9.76
CA VAL A 185 6.45 3.52 10.82
C VAL A 185 5.06 3.73 10.22
N VAL A 186 4.87 4.75 9.38
CA VAL A 186 3.56 5.01 8.75
C VAL A 186 3.13 3.82 7.90
N LEU A 187 4.01 3.27 7.05
CA LEU A 187 3.68 2.10 6.23
C LEU A 187 3.37 0.85 7.07
N LEU A 188 4.10 0.62 8.15
CA LEU A 188 3.81 -0.47 9.08
C LEU A 188 2.46 -0.28 9.77
N LEU A 189 2.08 0.95 10.14
CA LEU A 189 0.75 1.24 10.68
C LEU A 189 -0.35 0.96 9.65
N TYR A 190 -0.13 1.34 8.39
CA TYR A 190 -1.04 1.04 7.29
C TYR A 190 -1.15 -0.45 6.96
N LEU A 191 -0.19 -1.27 7.38
CA LEU A 191 -0.30 -2.72 7.30
C LEU A 191 -0.98 -3.30 8.55
N ALA A 192 -0.48 -2.93 9.73
CA ALA A 192 -0.87 -3.53 11.00
C ALA A 192 -2.30 -3.16 11.41
N VAL A 193 -2.69 -1.89 11.31
CA VAL A 193 -4.02 -1.43 11.76
C VAL A 193 -5.13 -2.08 10.94
N PRO A 194 -5.10 -2.09 9.58
CA PRO A 194 -6.12 -2.76 8.79
C PRO A 194 -6.06 -4.29 8.93
N ALA A 195 -4.88 -4.89 9.10
CA ALA A 195 -4.76 -6.33 9.35
C ALA A 195 -5.43 -6.74 10.67
N ILE A 196 -5.23 -5.95 11.74
CA ILE A 196 -5.90 -6.15 13.03
C ILE A 196 -7.40 -5.95 12.86
N ALA A 197 -7.83 -4.90 12.16
CA ALA A 197 -9.26 -4.64 11.90
C ALA A 197 -9.91 -5.80 11.12
N LEU A 198 -9.24 -6.35 10.10
CA LEU A 198 -9.71 -7.54 9.38
C LEU A 198 -9.88 -8.72 10.33
N ALA A 199 -8.85 -9.04 11.12
CA ALA A 199 -8.86 -10.15 12.06
C ALA A 199 -9.99 -10.01 13.11
N LEU A 200 -10.24 -8.80 13.60
CA LEU A 200 -11.36 -8.52 14.52
C LEU A 200 -12.71 -8.67 13.82
N LEU A 201 -12.89 -8.05 12.64
CA LEU A 201 -14.11 -8.18 11.86
C LEU A 201 -14.41 -9.63 11.44
N ASP A 202 -13.39 -10.47 11.28
CA ASP A 202 -13.55 -11.90 10.99
C ASP A 202 -13.90 -12.71 12.24
N ARG A 203 -13.44 -12.27 13.43
CA ARG A 203 -13.79 -12.91 14.71
C ARG A 203 -15.24 -12.66 15.12
N PHE A 204 -15.79 -11.49 14.79
CA PHE A 204 -17.14 -11.09 15.19
C PHE A 204 -18.24 -11.39 14.16
N ARG A 205 -17.91 -11.86 12.94
CA ARG A 205 -18.93 -12.26 11.97
C ARG A 205 -19.29 -13.74 12.11
N THR A 206 -20.57 -14.00 12.35
CA THR A 206 -21.21 -15.31 12.12
C THR A 206 -20.99 -15.71 10.66
N PRO A 207 -20.59 -16.96 10.35
CA PRO A 207 -20.39 -17.40 8.97
C PRO A 207 -21.66 -17.15 8.16
N GLU A 208 -21.53 -16.38 7.06
CA GLU A 208 -22.56 -16.36 6.03
C GLU A 208 -22.65 -17.78 5.48
N ILE A 209 -23.78 -18.45 5.76
CA ILE A 209 -24.10 -19.72 5.12
C ILE A 209 -24.10 -19.45 3.62
N PRO A 210 -23.23 -20.11 2.83
CA PRO A 210 -23.25 -19.92 1.40
C PRO A 210 -24.62 -20.35 0.89
N VAL A 211 -25.34 -19.44 0.23
CA VAL A 211 -26.56 -19.77 -0.50
C VAL A 211 -26.13 -20.65 -1.67
N THR A 212 -26.22 -21.97 -1.47
CA THR A 212 -26.07 -22.95 -2.54
C THR A 212 -27.33 -22.92 -3.41
N ARG A 213 -27.24 -23.42 -4.65
CA ARG A 213 -28.42 -23.62 -5.50
C ARG A 213 -29.50 -24.45 -4.79
N GLU A 214 -29.10 -25.31 -3.86
CA GLU A 214 -30.00 -26.05 -2.99
C GLU A 214 -30.75 -25.15 -1.99
N THR A 215 -30.09 -24.18 -1.37
CA THR A 215 -30.76 -23.21 -0.46
C THR A 215 -31.67 -22.26 -1.24
N GLU A 216 -31.30 -21.91 -2.46
CA GLU A 216 -32.13 -21.10 -3.37
C GLU A 216 -33.35 -21.90 -3.85
N ALA A 217 -33.18 -23.18 -4.18
CA ALA A 217 -34.27 -24.08 -4.52
C ALA A 217 -35.20 -24.37 -3.34
N GLU A 218 -34.65 -24.54 -2.12
CA GLU A 218 -35.40 -24.75 -0.88
C GLU A 218 -36.18 -23.50 -0.47
N ALA A 219 -35.59 -22.31 -0.58
CA ALA A 219 -36.27 -21.03 -0.37
C ALA A 219 -37.37 -20.77 -1.42
N THR A 220 -37.13 -21.19 -2.66
CA THR A 220 -38.15 -21.12 -3.73
C THR A 220 -39.29 -22.10 -3.48
N ALA A 221 -39.00 -23.34 -3.05
CA ALA A 221 -40.01 -24.34 -2.70
C ALA A 221 -40.87 -23.94 -1.49
N LEU A 222 -40.27 -23.27 -0.50
CA LEU A 222 -40.98 -22.71 0.67
C LEU A 222 -41.85 -21.49 0.35
N THR A 223 -41.63 -20.83 -0.79
CA THR A 223 -42.38 -19.62 -1.21
C THR A 223 -43.42 -19.90 -2.28
N VAL A 224 -43.50 -21.12 -2.83
CA VAL A 224 -44.63 -21.52 -3.70
C VAL A 224 -45.88 -21.71 -2.82
N PRO A 225 -46.96 -20.94 -3.03
CA PRO A 225 -48.21 -21.16 -2.32
C PRO A 225 -48.80 -22.53 -2.73
N VAL A 226 -49.22 -23.33 -1.75
CA VAL A 226 -49.84 -24.66 -1.92
C VAL A 226 -51.26 -24.55 -2.51
N GLY A 227 -51.38 -24.01 -3.73
CA GLY A 227 -52.66 -23.60 -4.31
C GLY A 227 -52.75 -23.77 -5.82
N GLY A 228 -52.15 -24.81 -6.38
CA GLY A 228 -52.25 -25.09 -7.82
C GLY A 228 -51.96 -26.55 -8.15
N LEU A 229 -52.93 -27.42 -7.89
CA LEU A 229 -53.01 -28.72 -8.57
C LEU A 229 -54.24 -28.68 -9.50
N PRO A 230 -54.09 -29.06 -10.78
CA PRO A 230 -55.22 -29.31 -11.68
C PRO A 230 -55.97 -30.61 -11.30
#